data_AF-A0A5B0SIV2-F1
#
_entry.id   AF-A0A5B0SIV2-F1
#
_cell.length_a   1.000
_cell.length_b   1.000
_cell.length_c   1.000
_cell.angle_alpha   90.00
_cell.angle_beta   90.00
_cell.angle_gamma   90.00
#
_symmetry.space_group_name_H-M   'P 1'
#
loop_
_entity.id
_entity.type
_entity.pdbx_description
1 polymer ?
#
loop_
_entity_poly.entity_id
_entity_poly.type
_entity_poly.pdbx_seq_one_letter_code
_entity_poly.pdbx_strand_id
1 'polypeptide(L)'
;MYLAEDQILCWELVAKREHNWVLKYVKSAWGGNDVPNEVPEFISQRPRWLNGSFFAAIYSLAHIGQMTCTEHSRKKALALYFAGLYNFLNLLFAWFGLANYYIFFVLLSSSLEDPSIKMPKAVRIINPLLHYLFTGTLIGCFLLLMGNRPQGAKYITAMIIFAGLALYMLVVCVSILVKAVKDGANARLLLDHI
;
A
#
# COMPACT_ATOMS: atom_id res chain seq x y z
N MET A 1 -20.61 8.03 18.08
CA MET A 1 -20.51 7.00 17.03
C MET A 1 -19.03 6.80 16.74
N TYR A 2 -18.46 5.63 17.05
CA TYR A 2 -17.03 5.40 16.85
C TYR A 2 -16.73 5.36 15.33
N LEU A 3 -15.63 5.99 14.89
CA LEU A 3 -15.25 6.07 13.47
C LEU A 3 -15.05 4.69 12.79
N ALA A 4 -14.99 3.61 13.57
CA ALA A 4 -14.76 2.22 13.17
C ALA A 4 -15.80 1.22 13.75
N GLU A 5 -16.99 1.70 14.12
CA GLU A 5 -17.99 0.94 14.88
C GLU A 5 -18.33 -0.44 14.27
N ASP A 6 -18.68 -0.48 12.98
CA ASP A 6 -19.06 -1.73 12.31
C ASP A 6 -17.93 -2.77 12.28
N GLN A 7 -16.69 -2.30 12.06
CA GLN A 7 -15.52 -3.18 11.90
C GLN A 7 -15.06 -3.73 13.25
N ILE A 8 -15.11 -2.90 14.31
CA ILE A 8 -14.86 -3.34 15.69
C ILE A 8 -15.96 -4.28 16.15
N LEU A 9 -17.22 -3.99 15.82
CA LEU A 9 -18.34 -4.88 16.12
C LEU A 9 -18.16 -6.26 15.49
N CYS A 10 -17.72 -6.32 14.23
CA CYS A 10 -17.40 -7.60 13.58
C CYS A 10 -16.35 -8.40 14.36
N TRP A 11 -15.31 -7.75 14.88
CA TRP A 11 -14.31 -8.40 15.72
C TRP A 11 -14.92 -8.91 17.03
N GLU A 12 -15.65 -8.06 17.75
CA GLU A 12 -16.28 -8.41 19.03
C GLU A 12 -17.29 -9.56 18.91
N LEU A 13 -17.97 -9.69 17.77
CA LEU A 13 -18.84 -10.83 17.47
C LEU A 13 -18.05 -12.13 17.32
N VAL A 14 -16.92 -12.12 16.61
CA VAL A 14 -16.10 -13.32 16.39
C VAL A 14 -15.33 -13.72 17.65
N ALA A 15 -14.86 -12.73 18.42
CA ALA A 15 -14.09 -12.89 19.65
C ALA A 15 -14.97 -13.04 20.91
N LYS A 16 -16.29 -13.19 20.73
CA LYS A 16 -17.24 -13.32 21.83
C LYS A 16 -16.93 -14.56 22.69
N ARG A 17 -16.75 -14.33 23.99
CA ARG A 17 -16.49 -15.39 24.98
C ARG A 17 -17.57 -16.46 24.98
N GLU A 18 -17.15 -17.71 25.16
CA GLU A 18 -18.04 -18.88 25.28
C GLU A 18 -18.98 -19.09 24.08
N HIS A 19 -18.62 -18.51 22.93
CA HIS A 19 -19.36 -18.66 21.69
C HIS A 19 -18.41 -18.94 20.53
N ASN A 20 -18.97 -19.49 19.44
CA ASN A 20 -18.24 -19.89 18.25
C ASN A 20 -18.82 -19.24 16.98
N TRP A 21 -19.20 -17.97 17.07
CA TRP A 21 -19.84 -17.23 15.98
C TRP A 21 -18.89 -17.05 14.80
N VAL A 22 -19.38 -17.38 13.60
CA VAL A 22 -18.63 -17.27 12.35
C VAL A 22 -19.32 -16.28 11.44
N LEU A 23 -18.59 -15.24 11.05
CA LEU A 23 -19.03 -14.32 10.01
C LEU A 23 -18.85 -14.97 8.63
N LYS A 24 -19.91 -15.01 7.84
CA LYS A 24 -19.92 -15.60 6.50
C LYS A 24 -20.36 -14.56 5.48
N TYR A 25 -19.60 -14.46 4.39
CA TYR A 25 -20.00 -13.66 3.24
C TYR A 25 -21.17 -14.32 2.49
N VAL A 26 -22.22 -13.55 2.23
CA VAL A 26 -23.43 -13.98 1.50
C VAL A 26 -23.53 -13.18 0.21
N LYS A 27 -23.22 -13.82 -0.93
CA LYS A 27 -23.19 -13.15 -2.25
C LYS A 27 -24.53 -12.53 -2.67
N SER A 28 -25.65 -13.07 -2.21
CA SER A 28 -26.99 -12.56 -2.52
C SER A 28 -27.39 -11.33 -1.69
N ALA A 29 -26.66 -11.02 -0.61
CA ALA A 29 -26.90 -9.80 0.16
C ALA A 29 -26.24 -8.63 -0.58
N TRP A 30 -27.06 -7.73 -1.12
CA TRP A 30 -26.62 -6.51 -1.80
C TRP A 30 -27.22 -5.29 -1.13
N GLY A 31 -26.46 -4.19 -1.10
CA GLY A 31 -26.91 -2.88 -0.66
C GLY A 31 -26.39 -1.84 -1.64
N GLY A 32 -27.23 -0.86 -1.97
CA GLY A 32 -26.80 0.30 -2.76
C GLY A 32 -25.99 1.25 -1.89
N ASN A 33 -24.86 1.74 -2.41
CA ASN A 33 -24.10 2.82 -1.80
C ASN A 33 -23.99 3.99 -2.79
N ASP A 34 -23.99 5.21 -2.25
CA ASP A 34 -23.68 6.38 -3.04
C ASP A 34 -22.18 6.42 -3.31
N VAL A 35 -21.81 6.54 -4.59
CA VAL A 35 -20.42 6.67 -5.01
C VAL A 35 -20.07 8.15 -5.16
N PRO A 36 -18.88 8.59 -4.71
CA PRO A 36 -18.43 9.95 -4.97
C PRO A 36 -18.37 10.23 -6.46
N ASN A 37 -18.92 11.36 -6.89
CA ASN A 37 -18.96 11.74 -8.31
C ASN A 37 -17.73 12.54 -8.73
N GLU A 38 -17.10 13.24 -7.77
CA GLU A 38 -15.94 14.10 -8.02
C GLU A 38 -14.72 13.73 -7.18
N VAL A 39 -13.52 14.10 -7.66
CA VAL A 39 -12.25 13.82 -6.97
C VAL A 39 -12.18 14.49 -5.58
N PRO A 40 -12.59 15.74 -5.36
CA PRO A 40 -12.56 16.35 -4.03
C PRO A 40 -13.49 15.64 -3.05
N GLU A 41 -14.66 15.21 -3.51
CA GLU A 41 -15.60 14.41 -2.72
C GLU A 41 -14.95 13.07 -2.33
N PHE A 42 -14.38 12.37 -3.29
CA PHE A 42 -13.65 11.12 -3.05
C PHE A 42 -12.54 11.30 -2.01
N ILE A 43 -11.70 12.33 -2.15
CA ILE A 43 -10.60 12.60 -1.22
C ILE A 43 -11.10 12.95 0.18
N SER A 44 -12.23 13.66 0.32
CA SER A 44 -12.80 13.99 1.62
C SER A 44 -13.33 12.76 2.38
N GLN A 45 -13.77 11.70 1.69
CA GLN A 45 -14.24 10.46 2.31
C GLN A 45 -13.10 9.53 2.76
N ARG A 46 -11.95 9.56 2.08
CA ARG A 46 -10.86 8.61 2.30
C ARG A 46 -10.28 8.59 3.71
N PRO A 47 -10.08 9.73 4.42
CA PRO A 47 -9.61 9.70 5.80
C PRO A 47 -10.52 8.89 6.72
N ARG A 48 -11.84 8.97 6.55
CA ARG A 48 -12.81 8.19 7.35
C ARG A 48 -12.59 6.70 7.17
N TRP A 49 -12.48 6.23 5.93
CA TRP A 49 -12.31 4.80 5.63
C TRP A 49 -10.95 4.27 6.07
N LEU A 50 -9.88 5.03 5.79
CA LEU A 50 -8.52 4.66 6.17
C LEU A 50 -8.35 4.61 7.68
N ASN A 51 -8.83 5.63 8.39
CA ASN A 51 -8.77 5.66 9.85
C ASN A 51 -9.64 4.54 10.45
N GLY A 52 -10.83 4.30 9.90
CA GLY A 52 -11.70 3.21 10.33
C GLY A 52 -11.01 1.85 10.33
N SER A 53 -10.45 1.46 9.18
CA SER A 53 -9.75 0.18 9.03
C SER A 53 -8.42 0.12 9.79
N PHE A 54 -7.70 1.24 9.90
CA PHE A 54 -6.49 1.32 10.72
C PHE A 54 -6.78 1.09 12.21
N PHE A 55 -7.78 1.77 12.76
CA PHE A 55 -8.17 1.60 14.16
C PHE A 55 -8.73 0.20 14.45
N ALA A 56 -9.55 -0.35 13.56
CA ALA A 56 -10.06 -1.72 13.71
C ALA A 56 -8.93 -2.77 13.66
N ALA A 57 -7.95 -2.58 12.77
CA ALA A 57 -6.78 -3.45 12.69
C ALA A 57 -5.95 -3.41 13.99
N ILE A 58 -5.65 -2.23 14.53
CA ILE A 58 -4.93 -2.11 15.81
C ILE A 58 -5.75 -2.70 16.95
N TYR A 59 -7.05 -2.41 17.01
CA TYR A 59 -7.93 -2.88 18.08
C TYR A 59 -7.99 -4.41 18.13
N SER A 60 -8.26 -5.04 16.98
CA SER A 60 -8.34 -6.50 16.86
C SER A 60 -7.01 -7.19 17.18
N LEU A 61 -5.87 -6.60 16.78
CA LEU A 61 -4.54 -7.10 17.11
C LEU A 61 -4.23 -6.98 18.61
N ALA A 62 -4.56 -5.84 19.22
CA ALA A 62 -4.35 -5.62 20.66
C ALA A 62 -5.19 -6.59 21.52
N HIS A 63 -6.38 -6.94 21.04
CA HIS A 63 -7.32 -7.82 21.74
C HIS A 63 -7.32 -9.27 21.21
N ILE A 64 -6.34 -9.67 20.40
CA ILE A 64 -6.28 -11.01 19.79
C ILE A 64 -6.27 -12.16 20.83
N GLY A 65 -5.86 -11.87 22.06
CA GLY A 65 -5.92 -12.80 23.19
C GLY A 65 -7.35 -13.24 23.54
N GLN A 66 -8.38 -12.42 23.27
CA GLN A 66 -9.79 -12.78 23.48
C GLN A 66 -10.19 -14.06 22.72
N MET A 67 -9.53 -14.34 21.60
CA MET A 67 -9.77 -15.54 20.79
C MET A 67 -9.52 -16.84 21.58
N THR A 68 -8.66 -16.83 22.61
CA THR A 68 -8.44 -18.00 23.49
C THR A 68 -9.64 -18.34 24.36
N CYS A 69 -10.53 -17.37 24.61
CA CYS A 69 -11.71 -17.53 25.46
C CYS A 69 -12.98 -17.92 24.67
N THR A 70 -12.84 -18.26 23.39
CA THR A 70 -13.95 -18.62 22.49
C THR A 70 -14.12 -20.14 22.39
N GLU A 71 -15.29 -20.61 21.97
CA GLU A 71 -15.56 -22.04 21.73
C GLU A 71 -15.20 -22.51 20.31
N HIS A 72 -14.34 -21.75 19.61
CA HIS A 72 -13.89 -22.14 18.28
C HIS A 72 -13.03 -23.41 18.33
N SER A 73 -13.24 -24.32 17.36
CA SER A 73 -12.36 -25.48 17.21
C SER A 73 -10.89 -25.05 17.06
N ARG A 74 -9.95 -25.82 17.60
CA ARG A 74 -8.50 -25.50 17.56
C ARG A 74 -7.98 -25.12 16.17
N LYS A 75 -8.47 -25.79 15.10
CA LYS A 75 -8.10 -25.48 13.71
C LYS A 75 -8.57 -24.08 13.28
N LYS A 76 -9.80 -23.70 13.62
CA LYS A 76 -10.36 -22.37 13.32
C LYS A 76 -9.67 -21.29 14.13
N ALA A 77 -9.43 -21.53 15.42
CA ALA A 77 -8.69 -20.60 16.27
C ALA A 77 -7.28 -20.34 15.71
N LEU A 78 -6.56 -21.39 15.30
CA LEU A 78 -5.24 -21.24 14.66
C LEU A 78 -5.31 -20.47 13.34
N ALA A 79 -6.31 -20.73 12.49
CA ALA A 79 -6.51 -19.98 11.26
C ALA A 79 -6.78 -18.48 11.51
N LEU A 80 -7.53 -18.16 12.57
CA LEU A 80 -7.79 -16.78 12.98
C LEU A 80 -6.53 -16.08 13.52
N TYR A 81 -5.67 -16.79 14.27
CA TYR A 81 -4.36 -16.27 14.66
C TYR A 81 -3.46 -16.03 13.45
N PHE A 82 -3.46 -16.92 12.47
CA PHE A 82 -2.71 -16.72 11.23
C PHE A 82 -3.23 -15.52 10.43
N ALA A 83 -4.56 -15.34 10.35
CA ALA A 83 -5.16 -14.15 9.75
C ALA A 83 -4.78 -12.86 10.51
N GLY A 84 -4.70 -12.93 11.85
CA GLY A 84 -4.19 -11.84 12.68
C GLY A 84 -2.72 -11.51 12.38
N LEU A 85 -1.85 -12.51 12.26
CA LEU A 85 -0.45 -12.32 11.88
C LEU A 85 -0.32 -11.69 10.48
N TYR A 86 -1.11 -12.16 9.52
CA TYR A 86 -1.17 -11.57 8.18
C TYR A 86 -1.59 -10.09 8.24
N ASN A 87 -2.62 -9.76 9.05
CA ASN A 87 -3.05 -8.38 9.25
C ASN A 87 -1.96 -7.52 9.92
N PHE A 88 -1.23 -8.06 10.89
CA PHE A 88 -0.10 -7.39 11.52
C PHE A 88 1.02 -7.06 10.52
N LEU A 89 1.40 -8.02 9.68
CA LEU A 89 2.41 -7.81 8.64
C LEU A 89 1.93 -6.75 7.64
N ASN A 90 0.67 -6.80 7.21
CA ASN A 90 0.10 -5.77 6.34
C ASN A 90 0.15 -4.38 6.97
N LEU A 91 -0.17 -4.26 8.26
CA LEU A 91 -0.11 -2.99 8.98
C LEU A 91 1.32 -2.44 9.03
N LEU A 92 2.31 -3.31 9.27
CA LEU A 92 3.73 -2.96 9.26
C LEU A 92 4.18 -2.47 7.88
N PHE A 93 3.86 -3.23 6.82
CA PHE A 93 4.19 -2.82 5.45
C PHE A 93 3.47 -1.54 5.02
N ALA A 94 2.21 -1.35 5.44
CA ALA A 94 1.47 -0.13 5.15
C ALA A 94 2.10 1.09 5.84
N TRP A 95 2.53 0.95 7.09
CA TRP A 95 3.20 2.02 7.85
C TRP A 95 4.47 2.50 7.17
N PHE A 96 5.32 1.56 6.72
CA PHE A 96 6.56 1.88 6.00
C PHE A 96 6.39 2.02 4.48
N GLY A 97 5.18 1.83 3.95
CA GLY A 97 4.94 1.72 2.52
C GLY A 97 5.37 2.97 1.74
N LEU A 98 5.13 4.16 2.30
CA LEU A 98 5.53 5.42 1.70
C LEU A 98 7.06 5.56 1.61
N ALA A 99 7.77 5.22 2.71
CA ALA A 99 9.23 5.26 2.75
C ALA A 99 9.84 4.23 1.80
N ASN A 100 9.29 3.00 1.79
CA ASN A 100 9.69 1.95 0.87
C ASN A 100 9.55 2.39 -0.58
N TYR A 101 8.41 3.00 -0.95
CA TYR A 101 8.19 3.49 -2.31
C TYR A 101 9.23 4.53 -2.73
N TYR A 102 9.57 5.47 -1.83
CA TYR A 102 10.61 6.47 -2.10
C TYR A 102 12.00 5.85 -2.25
N ILE A 103 12.37 4.91 -1.37
CA ILE A 103 13.65 4.20 -1.45
C ILE A 103 13.74 3.43 -2.77
N PHE A 104 12.70 2.69 -3.14
CA PHE A 104 12.64 2.00 -4.43
C PHE A 104 12.77 2.97 -5.60
N PHE A 105 12.15 4.14 -5.50
CA PHE A 105 12.24 5.17 -6.52
C PHE A 105 13.66 5.68 -6.72
N VAL A 106 14.35 6.04 -5.63
CA VAL A 106 15.75 6.46 -5.68
C VAL A 106 16.63 5.32 -6.19
N LEU A 107 16.46 4.11 -5.66
CA LEU A 107 17.30 2.96 -6.03
C LEU A 107 17.20 2.64 -7.52
N LEU A 108 15.99 2.47 -8.05
CA LEU A 108 15.77 2.12 -9.46
C LEU A 108 16.26 3.21 -10.41
N SER A 109 15.96 4.47 -10.10
CA SER A 109 16.39 5.58 -10.94
C SER A 109 17.92 5.75 -10.91
N SER A 110 18.57 5.64 -9.75
CA SER A 110 20.03 5.68 -9.63
C SER A 110 20.70 4.48 -10.30
N SER A 111 20.07 3.31 -10.32
CA SER A 111 20.61 2.15 -11.07
C SER A 111 20.75 2.43 -12.57
N LEU A 112 19.92 3.29 -13.17
CA LEU A 112 20.07 3.68 -14.58
C LEU A 112 21.31 4.53 -14.88
N GLU A 113 21.92 5.13 -13.87
CA GLU A 113 23.11 5.97 -14.03
C GLU A 113 24.42 5.19 -14.10
N ASP A 114 24.34 3.88 -13.83
CA ASP A 114 25.47 2.96 -13.88
C ASP A 114 26.06 2.93 -15.31
N PRO A 115 27.39 3.11 -15.47
CA PRO A 115 28.07 3.05 -16.76
C PRO A 115 27.79 1.77 -17.57
N SER A 116 27.50 0.64 -16.91
CA SER A 116 27.20 -0.64 -17.54
C SER A 116 25.91 -0.64 -18.36
N ILE A 117 24.94 0.23 -18.03
CA ILE A 117 23.63 0.31 -18.68
C ILE A 117 23.68 1.19 -19.95
N LYS A 118 24.79 1.91 -20.20
CA LYS A 118 25.02 2.77 -21.38
C LYS A 118 23.86 3.72 -21.69
N MET A 119 23.26 4.31 -20.67
CA MET A 119 22.15 5.27 -20.82
C MET A 119 22.64 6.66 -21.26
N PRO A 120 21.79 7.48 -21.91
CA PRO A 120 22.13 8.85 -22.26
C PRO A 120 22.52 9.67 -21.03
N LYS A 121 23.52 10.56 -21.18
CA LYS A 121 23.95 11.48 -20.09
C LYS A 121 22.80 12.34 -19.54
N ALA A 122 21.74 12.55 -20.33
CA ALA A 122 20.53 13.25 -19.93
C ALA A 122 19.84 12.61 -18.71
N VAL A 123 19.92 11.28 -18.53
CA VAL A 123 19.30 10.57 -17.41
C VAL A 123 19.87 11.04 -16.06
N ARG A 124 21.18 11.31 -15.99
CA ARG A 124 21.86 11.83 -14.78
C ARG A 124 21.39 13.22 -14.37
N ILE A 125 20.83 13.99 -15.30
CA ILE A 125 20.28 15.33 -15.03
C ILE A 125 18.79 15.22 -14.68
N ILE A 126 18.06 14.35 -15.36
CA ILE A 126 16.61 14.17 -15.17
C ILE A 126 16.30 13.50 -13.84
N ASN A 127 17.08 12.50 -13.41
CA ASN A 127 16.83 11.74 -12.18
C ASN A 127 16.74 12.61 -10.92
N PRO A 128 17.74 13.46 -10.60
CA PRO A 128 17.64 14.38 -9.47
C PRO A 128 16.43 15.30 -9.54
N LEU A 129 16.05 15.78 -10.74
CA LEU A 129 14.86 16.61 -10.92
C LEU A 129 13.59 15.84 -10.57
N LEU A 130 13.48 14.57 -10.98
CA LEU A 130 12.34 13.72 -10.62
C LEU A 130 12.32 13.39 -9.12
N HIS A 131 13.48 13.29 -8.46
CA HIS A 131 13.58 13.14 -7.00
C HIS A 131 13.02 14.35 -6.27
N TYR A 132 13.44 15.56 -6.65
CA TYR A 132 12.89 16.79 -6.09
C TYR A 132 11.40 16.94 -6.38
N LEU A 133 10.95 16.56 -7.59
CA LEU A 133 9.53 16.58 -7.95
C LEU A 133 8.71 15.62 -7.07
N PHE A 134 9.19 14.39 -6.84
CA PHE A 134 8.53 13.42 -5.98
C PHE A 134 8.41 13.96 -4.55
N THR A 135 9.54 14.36 -3.94
CA THR A 135 9.58 14.82 -2.55
C THR A 135 8.81 16.12 -2.35
N GLY A 136 8.92 17.07 -3.28
CA GLY A 136 8.16 18.31 -3.26
C GLY A 136 6.65 18.08 -3.37
N THR A 137 6.21 17.18 -4.25
CA THR A 137 4.79 16.80 -4.37
C THR A 137 4.29 16.09 -3.12
N LEU A 138 5.12 15.25 -2.50
CA LEU A 138 4.79 14.56 -1.25
C LEU A 138 4.60 15.54 -0.09
N ILE A 139 5.54 16.49 0.09
CA ILE A 139 5.42 17.56 1.09
C ILE A 139 4.18 18.41 0.78
N GLY A 140 3.94 18.74 -0.49
CA GLY A 140 2.74 19.44 -0.92
C GLY A 140 1.45 18.71 -0.52
N CYS A 141 1.38 17.39 -0.72
CA CYS A 141 0.23 16.59 -0.28
C CYS A 141 0.04 16.62 1.23
N PHE A 142 1.12 16.53 2.00
CA PHE A 142 1.08 16.62 3.46
C PHE A 142 0.50 17.98 3.91
N LEU A 143 0.98 19.08 3.33
CA LEU A 143 0.48 20.43 3.62
C LEU A 143 -0.99 20.61 3.22
N LEU A 144 -1.39 20.07 2.05
CA LEU A 144 -2.79 20.12 1.59
C LEU A 144 -3.73 19.30 2.47
N LEU A 145 -3.25 18.23 3.11
CA LEU A 145 -4.04 17.43 4.05
C LEU A 145 -4.18 18.10 5.43
N MET A 146 -3.22 18.96 5.82
CA MET A 146 -3.37 19.80 7.01
C MET A 146 -4.39 20.93 6.81
N GLY A 147 -4.59 21.37 5.56
CA GLY A 147 -5.58 22.36 5.19
C GLY A 147 -7.00 21.80 5.21
N ASN A 148 -7.85 22.29 6.12
CA ASN A 148 -9.21 21.77 6.34
C ASN A 148 -10.23 22.13 5.23
N ARG A 149 -9.78 22.43 4.00
CA ARG A 149 -10.64 22.82 2.84
C ARG A 149 -10.31 21.99 1.59
N PRO A 150 -10.85 20.77 1.47
CA PRO A 150 -10.58 19.89 0.34
C PRO A 150 -11.11 20.42 -1.01
N GLN A 151 -12.12 21.30 -1.02
CA GLN A 151 -12.73 21.81 -2.25
C GLN A 151 -11.85 22.82 -3.02
N GLY A 152 -10.84 23.42 -2.39
CA GLY A 152 -9.94 24.40 -3.01
C GLY A 152 -8.61 23.84 -3.53
N ALA A 153 -8.34 22.55 -3.32
CA ALA A 153 -7.05 21.94 -3.55
C ALA A 153 -6.99 21.16 -4.88
N LYS A 154 -5.92 21.37 -5.66
CA LYS A 154 -5.67 20.70 -6.94
C LYS A 154 -5.11 19.29 -6.74
N TYR A 155 -5.83 18.42 -6.04
CA TYR A 155 -5.40 17.02 -5.81
C TYR A 155 -5.13 16.26 -7.11
N ILE A 156 -5.85 16.60 -8.19
CA ILE A 156 -5.65 16.03 -9.53
C ILE A 156 -4.22 16.27 -10.03
N THR A 157 -3.62 17.43 -9.76
CA THR A 157 -2.24 17.72 -10.20
C THR A 157 -1.24 16.79 -9.50
N ALA A 158 -1.39 16.59 -8.19
CA ALA A 158 -0.54 15.65 -7.45
C ALA A 158 -0.72 14.20 -7.95
N MET A 159 -1.96 13.80 -8.25
CA MET A 159 -2.25 12.47 -8.81
C MET A 159 -1.59 12.26 -10.17
N ILE A 160 -1.66 13.25 -11.08
CA ILE A 160 -1.01 13.18 -12.40
C ILE A 160 0.51 13.08 -12.25
N ILE A 161 1.11 13.87 -11.36
CA ILE A 161 2.56 13.80 -11.09
C ILE A 161 2.95 12.42 -10.58
N PHE A 162 2.25 11.88 -9.57
CA PHE A 162 2.55 10.54 -9.05
C PHE A 162 2.29 9.44 -10.07
N ALA A 163 1.27 9.56 -10.92
CA ALA A 163 1.02 8.61 -12.01
C ALA A 163 2.18 8.61 -13.03
N GLY A 164 2.68 9.79 -13.41
CA GLY A 164 3.85 9.92 -14.28
C GLY A 164 5.12 9.33 -13.66
N LEU A 165 5.35 9.58 -12.37
CA LEU A 165 6.50 9.01 -11.63
C LEU A 165 6.39 7.49 -11.48
N ALA A 166 5.17 6.95 -11.28
CA ALA A 166 4.92 5.52 -11.24
C ALA A 166 5.13 4.85 -12.61
N LEU A 167 4.71 5.51 -13.69
CA LEU A 167 4.97 5.04 -15.05
C LEU A 167 6.48 5.03 -15.35
N TYR A 168 7.19 6.09 -14.97
CA TYR A 168 8.65 6.14 -15.09
C TYR A 168 9.31 4.96 -14.35
N MET A 169 8.91 4.72 -13.10
CA MET A 169 9.37 3.59 -12.30
C MET A 169 9.15 2.24 -12.97
N LEU A 170 7.97 2.03 -13.56
CA LEU A 170 7.64 0.79 -14.26
C LEU A 170 8.58 0.59 -15.47
N VAL A 171 8.78 1.63 -16.28
CA VAL A 171 9.67 1.57 -17.44
C VAL A 171 11.12 1.29 -17.03
N VAL A 172 11.61 1.94 -15.98
CA VAL A 172 12.95 1.72 -15.42
C VAL A 172 13.11 0.28 -14.97
N CYS A 173 12.15 -0.23 -14.19
CA CYS A 173 12.16 -1.60 -13.68
C CYS A 173 12.21 -2.63 -14.81
N VAL A 174 11.36 -2.49 -15.83
CA VAL A 174 11.36 -3.38 -17.00
C VAL A 174 12.69 -3.30 -17.76
N SER A 175 13.25 -2.10 -17.93
CA SER A 175 14.52 -1.92 -18.64
C SER A 175 15.70 -2.60 -17.93
N ILE A 176 15.78 -2.45 -16.61
CA ILE A 176 16.80 -3.11 -15.78
C ILE A 176 16.61 -4.63 -15.81
N LEU A 177 15.37 -5.12 -15.70
CA LEU A 177 15.07 -6.55 -15.76
C LEU A 177 15.52 -7.18 -17.09
N VAL A 178 15.19 -6.55 -18.22
CA VAL A 178 15.60 -7.04 -19.55
C VAL A 178 17.13 -7.10 -19.65
N LYS A 179 17.83 -6.10 -19.10
CA LYS A 179 19.30 -6.05 -19.11
C LYS A 179 19.90 -7.15 -18.22
N ALA A 180 19.39 -7.32 -17.01
CA ALA A 180 19.83 -8.36 -16.08
C ALA A 180 19.66 -9.77 -16.67
N VAL A 181 18.53 -10.02 -17.34
CA VAL A 181 18.28 -11.31 -18.02
C VAL A 181 19.26 -11.53 -19.18
N LYS A 182 19.53 -10.52 -20.00
CA LYS A 182 20.51 -10.61 -21.10
C LYS A 182 21.92 -10.87 -20.58
N ASP A 183 22.35 -10.16 -19.54
CA ASP A 183 23.69 -10.31 -19.00
C ASP A 183 23.87 -11.68 -18.30
N GLY A 184 22.83 -12.18 -17.61
CA GLY A 184 22.82 -13.53 -17.05
C GLY A 184 22.83 -14.63 -18.12
N ALA A 185 22.11 -14.45 -19.23
CA ALA A 185 22.15 -15.38 -20.36
C ALA A 185 23.53 -15.43 -21.02
N ASN A 186 24.18 -14.27 -21.19
CA ASN A 186 25.53 -14.18 -21.74
C ASN A 186 26.58 -14.83 -20.83
N ALA A 187 26.46 -14.68 -19.50
CA ALA A 187 27.35 -15.32 -18.54
C ALA A 187 27.27 -16.85 -18.59
N ARG A 188 26.07 -17.41 -18.83
CA ARG A 188 25.86 -18.85 -18.96
C ARG A 188 26.50 -19.43 -20.24
N LEU A 189 26.36 -18.73 -21.37
CA LEU A 189 26.98 -19.14 -22.64
C LEU A 189 28.51 -19.20 -22.58
N LEU A 190 29.15 -18.31 -21.81
CA LEU A 190 30.61 -18.33 -21.63
C LEU A 190 31.09 -19.52 -20.79
N LEU A 191 30.28 -20.00 -19.84
CA LEU A 191 30.60 -21.18 -19.02
C LEU A 191 30.41 -22.49 -19.79
N ASP A 192 29.46 -22.55 -20.72
CA ASP A 192 29.23 -23.73 -21.58
C ASP A 192 30.32 -23.91 -22.67
N HIS A 193 31.22 -22.92 -22.83
CA HIS A 193 32.33 -22.93 -23.78
C HIS A 193 33.71 -23.17 -23.14
N ILE A 194 33.77 -23.43 -21.83
CA ILE A 194 34.97 -23.82 -21.07
C ILE A 194 34.84 -25.29 -20.68
#